data_AF-A0A4R6TZW2-F1
#
_entry.id   AF-A0A4R6TZW2-F1
#
_cell.length_a   1.000
_cell.length_b   1.000
_cell.length_c   1.000
_cell.angle_alpha   90.00
_cell.angle_beta   90.00
_cell.angle_gamma   90.00
#
_symmetry.space_group_name_H-M   'P 1'
#
loop_
_entity.id
_entity.type
_entity.pdbx_description
1 polymer ?
#
loop_
_entity_poly.entity_id
_entity_poly.type
_entity_poly.pdbx_seq_one_letter_code
_entity_poly.pdbx_strand_id
1 'polypeptide(L)'
;MKVKKGAQDLIDRFGTSCPFRLAEELGICVVFEDLGNILGYYSKHFRIQIIHINENTYEQQKKFICAHELGHAVLHPHSNTSFLKRQTYYSTDKIESEANAFAVDLLFAKESGDTIMVREMIEDYKIPKHVLNERGYK
;
A
#
# COMPACT_ATOMS: atom_id res chain seq x y z
N MET A 1 -11.26 2.58 23.18
CA MET A 1 -10.21 1.79 22.49
C MET A 1 -10.33 2.03 20.99
N LYS A 2 -9.35 2.68 20.34
CA LYS A 2 -9.28 2.72 18.88
C LYS A 2 -8.70 1.37 18.44
N VAL A 3 -9.54 0.47 17.94
CA VAL A 3 -9.06 -0.75 17.29
C VAL A 3 -8.14 -0.31 16.15
N LYS A 4 -6.85 -0.65 16.21
CA LYS A 4 -5.95 -0.51 15.06
C LYS A 4 -6.51 -1.45 13.99
N LYS A 5 -7.21 -0.92 12.99
CA LYS A 5 -7.69 -1.71 11.85
C LYS A 5 -6.48 -2.10 11.01
N GLY A 6 -6.00 -3.32 11.21
CA GLY A 6 -4.91 -3.87 10.42
C GLY A 6 -5.40 -4.36 9.05
N ALA A 7 -4.47 -4.75 8.19
CA ALA A 7 -4.81 -5.38 6.91
C ALA A 7 -5.69 -6.63 7.11
N GLN A 8 -5.35 -7.47 8.10
CA GLN A 8 -6.13 -8.68 8.40
C GLN A 8 -7.58 -8.38 8.77
N ASP A 9 -7.85 -7.35 9.56
CA ASP A 9 -9.22 -6.98 9.94
C ASP A 9 -10.07 -6.59 8.72
N LEU A 10 -9.45 -5.97 7.70
CA LEU A 10 -10.12 -5.65 6.45
C LEU A 10 -10.35 -6.90 5.60
N ILE A 11 -9.37 -7.80 5.53
CA ILE A 11 -9.50 -9.08 4.82
C ILE A 11 -10.64 -9.89 5.44
N ASP A 12 -10.70 -10.00 6.76
CA ASP A 12 -11.73 -10.77 7.46
C ASP A 12 -13.12 -10.14 7.26
N ARG A 13 -13.19 -8.81 7.25
CA ARG A 13 -14.46 -8.07 7.09
C ARG A 13 -15.01 -8.13 5.67
N PHE A 14 -14.17 -8.02 4.65
CA PHE A 14 -14.58 -7.88 3.25
C PHE A 14 -14.28 -9.13 2.40
N GLY A 15 -13.61 -10.13 2.96
CA GLY A 15 -13.30 -11.39 2.29
C GLY A 15 -12.27 -11.28 1.16
N THR A 16 -11.50 -10.19 1.10
CA THR A 16 -10.58 -9.91 -0.01
C THR A 16 -9.29 -9.24 0.47
N SER A 17 -8.16 -9.65 -0.11
CA SER A 17 -6.86 -8.96 0.01
C SER A 17 -6.56 -8.02 -1.15
N CYS A 18 -7.43 -7.95 -2.16
CA CYS A 18 -7.25 -7.05 -3.30
C CYS A 18 -7.40 -5.59 -2.84
N PRO A 19 -6.35 -4.75 -2.94
CA PRO A 19 -6.39 -3.38 -2.43
C PRO A 19 -7.40 -2.51 -3.18
N PHE A 20 -7.60 -2.73 -4.48
CA PHE A 20 -8.60 -2.02 -5.28
C PHE A 20 -10.03 -2.29 -4.81
N ARG A 21 -10.35 -3.57 -4.54
CA ARG A 21 -11.68 -3.95 -4.01
C ARG A 21 -11.88 -3.38 -2.61
N LEU A 22 -10.85 -3.42 -1.76
CA LEU A 22 -10.95 -2.82 -0.43
C LEU A 22 -11.15 -1.30 -0.50
N ALA A 23 -10.47 -0.61 -1.42
CA ALA A 23 -10.68 0.83 -1.62
C ALA A 23 -12.13 1.13 -2.02
N GLU A 24 -12.69 0.36 -2.96
CA GLU A 24 -14.10 0.46 -3.37
C GLU A 24 -15.07 0.23 -2.19
N GLU A 25 -14.90 -0.86 -1.44
CA GLU A 25 -15.72 -1.20 -0.25
C GLU A 25 -15.62 -0.15 0.87
N LEU A 26 -14.51 0.58 0.94
CA LEU A 26 -14.28 1.66 1.90
C LEU A 26 -14.75 3.03 1.38
N GLY A 27 -15.27 3.11 0.15
CA GLY A 27 -15.69 4.35 -0.48
C GLY A 27 -14.53 5.30 -0.82
N ILE A 28 -13.34 4.75 -1.06
CA ILE A 28 -12.13 5.47 -1.45
C ILE A 28 -12.03 5.43 -2.98
N CYS A 29 -11.98 6.59 -3.61
CA CYS A 29 -11.82 6.68 -5.06
C CYS A 29 -10.40 6.30 -5.46
N VAL A 30 -10.23 5.48 -6.48
CA VAL A 30 -8.92 5.17 -7.06
C VAL A 30 -8.87 5.77 -8.46
N VAL A 31 -7.88 6.61 -8.73
CA VAL A 31 -7.68 7.27 -10.02
C VAL A 31 -6.32 6.88 -10.58
N PHE A 32 -6.29 6.56 -11.87
CA PHE A 32 -5.07 6.33 -12.63
C PHE A 32 -4.83 7.55 -13.52
N GLU A 33 -3.63 8.13 -13.43
CA GLU A 33 -3.26 9.32 -14.18
C GLU A 33 -1.75 9.37 -14.39
N ASP A 34 -1.27 10.18 -15.34
CA ASP A 34 0.16 10.43 -15.51
C ASP A 34 0.67 11.35 -14.41
N LEU A 35 1.42 10.77 -13.46
CA LEU A 35 2.03 11.48 -12.35
C LEU A 35 3.52 11.77 -12.58
N GLY A 36 4.07 11.52 -13.77
CA GLY A 36 5.49 11.68 -14.06
C GLY A 36 6.38 10.77 -13.21
N ASN A 37 7.21 11.35 -12.33
CA ASN A 37 8.15 10.60 -11.49
C ASN A 37 7.56 10.09 -10.17
N ILE A 38 6.30 10.38 -9.95
CA ILE A 38 5.53 9.97 -8.80
C ILE A 38 4.97 8.57 -9.06
N LEU A 39 4.97 7.68 -8.07
CA LEU A 39 4.34 6.36 -8.21
C LEU A 39 2.86 6.38 -7.82
N GLY A 40 2.54 7.09 -6.74
CA GLY A 40 1.18 7.29 -6.25
C GLY A 40 1.18 8.21 -5.04
N TYR A 41 -0.02 8.62 -4.63
CA TYR A 41 -0.23 9.34 -3.38
C TYR A 41 -1.71 9.28 -2.95
N TYR A 42 -1.92 9.31 -1.64
CA TYR A 42 -3.22 9.47 -1.02
C TYR A 42 -3.55 10.95 -0.83
N SER A 43 -4.79 11.35 -1.10
CA SER A 43 -5.31 12.68 -0.78
C SER A 43 -6.69 12.62 -0.14
N LYS A 44 -7.02 13.66 0.65
CA LYS A 44 -8.32 13.77 1.30
C LYS A 44 -8.82 15.21 1.28
N HIS A 45 -9.93 15.43 0.57
CA HIS A 45 -10.56 16.74 0.42
C HIS A 45 -12.04 16.67 0.81
N PHE A 46 -12.50 17.53 1.72
CA PHE A 46 -13.91 17.60 2.14
C PHE A 46 -14.57 16.25 2.46
N ARG A 47 -13.81 15.33 3.10
CA ARG A 47 -14.15 13.94 3.47
C ARG A 47 -14.09 12.92 2.33
N ILE A 48 -13.87 13.34 1.09
CA ILE A 48 -13.62 12.45 -0.04
C ILE A 48 -12.16 12.00 0.04
N GLN A 49 -11.95 10.69 0.02
CA GLN A 49 -10.65 10.04 0.04
C GLN A 49 -10.33 9.57 -1.38
N ILE A 50 -9.12 9.88 -1.85
CA ILE A 50 -8.68 9.54 -3.21
C ILE A 50 -7.28 8.93 -3.13
N ILE A 51 -7.09 7.82 -3.81
CA ILE A 51 -5.79 7.19 -4.08
C ILE A 51 -5.47 7.47 -5.54
N HIS A 52 -4.36 8.16 -5.76
CA HIS A 52 -3.84 8.48 -7.08
C HIS A 52 -2.71 7.49 -7.40
N ILE A 53 -2.76 6.86 -8.57
CA ILE A 53 -1.78 5.86 -9.00
C ILE A 53 -1.26 6.26 -10.37
N ASN A 54 0.07 6.22 -10.54
CA ASN A 54 0.66 6.50 -11.83
C ASN A 54 0.33 5.39 -12.83
N GLU A 55 -0.38 5.76 -13.90
CA GLU A 55 -0.83 4.83 -14.93
C GLU A 55 0.33 4.12 -15.65
N ASN A 56 1.51 4.76 -15.67
CA ASN A 56 2.74 4.27 -16.31
C ASN A 56 3.48 3.19 -15.51
N THR A 57 2.91 2.70 -14.40
CA THR A 57 3.47 1.60 -13.60
C THR A 57 2.90 0.24 -14.03
N TYR A 58 3.65 -0.84 -13.78
CA TYR A 58 3.19 -2.20 -14.10
C TYR A 58 2.08 -2.66 -13.15
N GLU A 59 1.21 -3.58 -13.59
CA GLU A 59 0.00 -3.98 -12.84
C GLU A 59 0.28 -4.50 -11.42
N GLN A 60 1.32 -5.30 -11.22
CA GLN A 60 1.69 -5.77 -9.87
C GLN A 60 2.21 -4.63 -9.00
N GLN A 61 2.99 -3.72 -9.58
CA GLN A 61 3.43 -2.52 -8.89
C GLN A 61 2.26 -1.60 -8.51
N LYS A 62 1.25 -1.45 -9.39
CA LYS A 62 0.01 -0.71 -9.07
C LYS A 62 -0.72 -1.29 -7.87
N LYS A 63 -0.76 -2.62 -7.72
CA LYS A 63 -1.33 -3.26 -6.53
C LYS A 63 -0.56 -2.88 -5.27
N PHE A 64 0.77 -2.91 -5.31
CA PHE A 64 1.59 -2.49 -4.18
C PHE A 64 1.35 -1.02 -3.82
N ILE A 65 1.39 -0.12 -4.81
CA ILE A 65 1.12 1.31 -4.62
C ILE A 65 -0.27 1.50 -4.01
N CYS A 66 -1.30 0.87 -4.58
CA CYS A 66 -2.66 0.96 -4.05
C CYS A 66 -2.76 0.45 -2.60
N ALA A 67 -2.09 -0.67 -2.27
CA ALA A 67 -2.08 -1.21 -0.91
C ALA A 67 -1.37 -0.28 0.08
N HIS A 68 -0.27 0.35 -0.34
CA HIS A 68 0.46 1.34 0.44
C HIS A 68 -0.38 2.59 0.72
N GLU A 69 -0.97 3.19 -0.31
CA GLU A 69 -1.83 4.37 -0.15
C GLU A 69 -3.12 4.06 0.63
N LEU A 70 -3.64 2.84 0.51
CA LEU A 70 -4.74 2.35 1.35
C LEU A 70 -4.32 2.27 2.82
N GLY A 71 -3.06 1.88 3.09
CA GLY A 71 -2.46 1.95 4.43
C GLY A 71 -2.52 3.36 5.00
N HIS A 72 -2.16 4.38 4.22
CA HIS A 72 -2.32 5.78 4.65
C HIS A 72 -3.79 6.15 4.90
N ALA A 73 -4.70 5.78 4.00
CA ALA A 73 -6.12 6.07 4.14
C ALA A 73 -6.73 5.46 5.41
N VAL A 74 -6.30 4.25 5.79
CA VAL A 74 -6.85 3.49 6.92
C VAL A 74 -6.17 3.86 8.24
N LEU A 75 -4.84 3.91 8.26
CA LEU A 75 -4.05 4.11 9.49
C LEU A 75 -3.84 5.59 9.80
N HIS A 76 -3.73 6.44 8.77
CA HIS A 76 -3.36 7.85 8.88
C HIS A 76 -4.30 8.80 8.12
N PRO A 77 -5.64 8.72 8.28
CA PRO A 77 -6.62 9.51 7.49
C PRO A 77 -6.59 11.03 7.71
N HIS A 78 -5.67 11.54 8.54
CA HIS A 78 -5.50 12.95 8.90
C HIS A 78 -4.06 13.44 8.78
N SER A 79 -3.11 12.60 8.36
CA SER A 79 -1.76 13.08 8.06
C SER A 79 -1.79 13.92 6.79
N ASN A 80 -1.03 15.03 6.79
CA ASN A 80 -0.78 15.76 5.56
C ASN A 80 -0.02 14.84 4.60
N THR A 81 -0.50 14.78 3.37
CA THR A 81 -0.26 13.73 2.37
C THR A 81 1.21 13.37 2.22
N SER A 82 1.55 12.14 2.60
CA SER A 82 2.77 11.44 2.22
C SER A 82 2.78 11.16 0.72
N PHE A 83 3.98 11.11 0.15
CA PHE A 83 4.17 11.18 -1.28
C PHE A 83 5.18 10.14 -1.76
N LEU A 84 4.76 9.18 -2.59
CA LEU A 84 5.65 8.14 -3.09
C LEU A 84 6.43 8.61 -4.32
N LYS A 85 7.68 9.07 -4.14
CA LYS A 85 8.63 9.29 -5.27
C LYS A 85 9.16 7.96 -5.76
N ARG A 86 9.47 7.86 -7.05
CA ARG A 86 10.16 6.70 -7.70
C ARG A 86 11.39 6.16 -6.96
N GLN A 87 11.99 6.92 -6.05
CA GLN A 87 13.21 6.60 -5.32
C GLN A 87 13.10 6.69 -3.78
N THR A 88 11.90 6.86 -3.17
CA THR A 88 11.81 7.20 -1.72
C THR A 88 11.08 6.19 -0.84
N TYR A 89 10.98 4.92 -1.23
CA TYR A 89 10.63 3.89 -0.26
C TYR A 89 11.58 3.86 0.96
N TYR A 90 12.70 4.59 0.91
CA TYR A 90 13.69 4.83 1.96
C TYR A 90 13.28 5.84 3.03
N SER A 91 12.04 6.36 3.03
CA SER A 91 11.60 7.21 4.13
C SER A 91 11.47 6.37 5.41
N THR A 92 12.24 6.73 6.44
CA THR A 92 12.21 6.08 7.76
C THR A 92 11.13 6.67 8.68
N ASP A 93 10.27 7.53 8.14
CA ASP A 93 9.16 8.09 8.89
C ASP A 93 8.20 6.98 9.29
N LYS A 94 7.81 6.96 10.57
CA LYS A 94 6.95 5.91 11.14
C LYS A 94 5.68 5.66 10.32
N ILE A 95 5.09 6.71 9.74
CA ILE A 95 3.89 6.64 8.90
C ILE A 95 4.15 5.84 7.62
N GLU A 96 5.30 6.03 6.99
CA GLU A 96 5.71 5.33 5.78
C GLU A 96 6.00 3.86 6.07
N SER A 97 6.71 3.59 7.18
CA SER A 97 6.94 2.22 7.64
C SER A 97 5.62 1.50 7.95
N GLU A 98 4.66 2.16 8.61
CA GLU A 98 3.34 1.59 8.92
C GLU A 98 2.51 1.33 7.65
N ALA A 99 2.58 2.21 6.63
CA ALA A 99 1.91 2.01 5.34
C ALA A 99 2.55 0.90 4.49
N ASN A 100 3.89 0.86 4.42
CA ASN A 100 4.64 -0.24 3.78
C ASN A 100 4.31 -1.58 4.43
N ALA A 101 4.31 -1.60 5.76
CA ALA A 101 3.94 -2.74 6.55
C ALA A 101 2.50 -3.19 6.17
N PHE A 102 1.53 -2.28 6.22
CA PHE A 102 0.15 -2.59 5.84
C PHE A 102 0.05 -3.20 4.43
N ALA A 103 0.78 -2.67 3.46
CA ALA A 103 0.76 -3.16 2.08
C ALA A 103 1.26 -4.61 1.97
N VAL A 104 2.35 -4.94 2.65
CA VAL A 104 2.91 -6.29 2.67
C VAL A 104 1.94 -7.26 3.36
N ASP A 105 1.41 -6.90 4.53
CA ASP A 105 0.44 -7.77 5.22
C ASP A 105 -0.81 -7.99 4.38
N LEU A 106 -1.27 -6.96 3.66
CA LEU A 106 -2.48 -7.06 2.84
C LEU A 106 -2.26 -8.01 1.66
N LEU A 107 -1.21 -7.79 0.87
CA LEU A 107 -0.98 -8.53 -0.36
C LEU A 107 -0.55 -9.97 -0.12
N PHE A 108 0.16 -10.22 0.98
CA PHE A 108 0.82 -11.50 1.24
C PHE A 108 0.27 -12.21 2.49
N ALA A 109 -0.93 -11.85 2.96
CA ALA A 109 -1.58 -12.41 4.15
C ALA A 109 -1.66 -13.95 4.19
N LYS A 110 -1.69 -14.60 3.02
CA LYS A 110 -1.88 -16.05 2.88
C LYS A 110 -0.60 -16.80 2.55
N GLU A 111 0.53 -16.12 2.42
CA GLU A 111 1.77 -16.73 1.94
C GLU A 111 2.78 -16.93 3.06
N SER A 112 3.33 -18.14 3.13
CA SER A 112 4.44 -18.50 4.00
C SER A 112 5.72 -18.06 3.30
N GLY A 113 6.56 -17.24 3.95
CA GLY A 113 7.72 -16.55 3.36
C GLY A 113 8.83 -17.41 2.77
N ASP A 114 8.56 -18.10 1.67
CA ASP A 114 9.51 -18.91 0.92
C ASP A 114 10.26 -18.06 -0.13
N THR A 115 11.45 -18.51 -0.56
CA THR A 115 12.36 -17.72 -1.42
C THR A 115 11.75 -17.30 -2.76
N ILE A 116 10.82 -18.10 -3.32
CA ILE A 116 10.14 -17.79 -4.59
C ILE A 116 9.28 -16.52 -4.44
N MET A 117 8.57 -16.40 -3.33
CA MET A 117 7.72 -15.26 -3.00
C MET A 117 8.54 -13.98 -2.77
N VAL A 118 9.68 -14.07 -2.10
CA VAL A 118 10.59 -12.91 -1.91
C VAL A 118 11.09 -12.37 -3.26
N ARG A 119 11.37 -13.26 -4.21
CA ARG A 119 11.78 -12.86 -5.56
C ARG A 119 10.65 -12.13 -6.29
N GLU A 120 9.42 -12.65 -6.24
CA GLU A 120 8.24 -12.00 -6.83
C GLU A 120 7.99 -10.61 -6.23
N MET A 121 8.09 -10.47 -4.90
CA MET A 121 7.96 -9.18 -4.22
C MET A 121 8.93 -8.11 -4.75
N ILE A 122 10.18 -8.50 -5.03
CA ILE A 122 11.22 -7.59 -5.51
C ILE A 122 11.09 -7.33 -7.01
N GLU A 123 10.90 -8.39 -7.80
CA GLU A 123 10.94 -8.32 -9.26
C GLU A 123 9.63 -7.78 -9.84
N ASP A 124 8.49 -8.21 -9.33
CA ASP A 124 7.18 -7.90 -9.92
C ASP A 124 6.50 -6.74 -9.20
N TYR A 125 6.43 -6.80 -7.87
CA TYR A 125 5.82 -5.74 -7.07
C TYR A 125 6.77 -4.55 -6.83
N LYS A 126 8.04 -4.68 -7.20
CA LYS A 126 9.09 -3.66 -7.01
C LYS A 126 9.21 -3.19 -5.55
N ILE A 127 8.97 -4.10 -4.60
CA ILE A 127 9.10 -3.84 -3.16
C ILE A 127 10.60 -3.82 -2.82
N PRO A 128 11.09 -2.76 -2.17
CA PRO A 128 12.49 -2.72 -1.75
C PRO A 128 12.82 -3.76 -0.70
N LYS A 129 14.04 -4.29 -0.78
CA LYS A 129 14.55 -5.27 0.17
C LYS A 129 14.47 -4.83 1.64
N HIS A 130 14.69 -3.54 1.95
CA HIS A 130 14.64 -3.10 3.35
C HIS A 130 13.22 -3.21 3.94
N VAL A 131 12.18 -2.94 3.16
CA VAL A 131 10.78 -3.12 3.56
C VAL A 131 10.50 -4.60 3.88
N LEU A 132 11.05 -5.50 3.08
CA LEU A 132 10.91 -6.95 3.28
C LEU A 132 11.69 -7.42 4.52
N ASN A 133 12.90 -6.91 4.73
CA ASN A 133 13.73 -7.23 5.89
C ASN A 133 13.07 -6.80 7.21
N GLU A 134 12.44 -5.61 7.25
CA GLU A 134 11.65 -5.14 8.40
C GLU A 134 10.50 -6.09 8.76
N ARG A 135 10.02 -6.87 7.78
CA ARG A 135 8.98 -7.89 7.94
C ARG A 135 9.49 -9.30 8.19
N GLY A 136 10.80 -9.49 8.28
CA GLY A 136 11.41 -10.78 8.59
C GLY A 136 11.59 -11.70 7.38
N TYR A 137 11.35 -11.21 6.15
CA TYR A 137 11.74 -11.92 4.93
C TYR A 137 13.25 -11.83 4.74
N LYS A 138 13.89 -12.92 4.29
CA LYS A 138 15.34 -13.04 4.10
C LYS A 138 15.69 -13.26 2.62
#